data_AF-A0A7J8ZTX3-F1
#
_entry.id   AF-A0A7J8ZTX3-F1
#
_cell.length_a   1.000
_cell.length_b   1.000
_cell.length_c   1.000
_cell.angle_alpha   90.00
_cell.angle_beta   90.00
_cell.angle_gamma   90.00
#
_symmetry.space_group_name_H-M   'P 1'
#
loop_
_entity.id
_entity.type
_entity.pdbx_description
1 polymer ?
#
loop_
_entity_poly.entity_id
_entity_poly.type
_entity_poly.pdbx_seq_one_letter_code
_entity_poly.pdbx_strand_id
1 'polypeptide(L)'
;MFGVPFQYTLSKILLARLEYLRDTFQIKEGDFLTFDALRQAAQCVGRVIRSKADYGMMIFADKRYSRHDKRSKLPSWILSHLRDVNLNLSTDMALHIAKEFLRKMAQPYEKIGGSGRKTLLSEEDLEKMGDGGMDEMLY
;
A
#
# COMPACT_ATOMS: atom_id res chain seq x y z
N MET A 1 -3.05 -9.96 -5.88
CA MET A 1 -4.50 -9.78 -5.68
C MET A 1 -5.17 -9.74 -7.03
N PHE A 2 -6.03 -10.70 -7.30
CA PHE A 2 -6.77 -10.79 -8.55
C PHE A 2 -8.10 -10.05 -8.41
N GLY A 3 -8.35 -9.12 -9.33
CA GLY A 3 -9.59 -8.36 -9.32
C GLY A 3 -9.72 -7.33 -8.18
N VAL A 4 -10.84 -6.63 -8.18
CA VAL A 4 -11.29 -5.76 -7.09
C VAL A 4 -12.40 -6.50 -6.32
N PRO A 5 -12.24 -6.76 -5.00
CA PRO A 5 -13.17 -7.59 -4.24
C PRO A 5 -14.44 -6.80 -3.90
N PHE A 6 -15.35 -6.68 -4.86
CA PHE A 6 -16.64 -6.03 -4.65
C PHE A 6 -17.61 -6.99 -3.94
N GLN A 7 -18.36 -6.45 -2.98
CA GLN A 7 -19.50 -7.14 -2.40
C GLN A 7 -20.63 -7.28 -3.43
N TYR A 8 -21.45 -8.32 -3.27
CA TYR A 8 -22.66 -8.49 -4.08
C TYR A 8 -23.60 -7.29 -3.97
N THR A 9 -23.71 -6.53 -5.06
CA THR A 9 -24.39 -5.23 -5.11
C THR A 9 -25.91 -5.32 -5.04
N LEU A 10 -26.50 -6.45 -5.41
CA LEU A 10 -27.96 -6.65 -5.41
C LEU A 10 -28.49 -7.18 -4.07
N SER A 11 -27.68 -7.19 -3.01
CA SER A 11 -28.13 -7.56 -1.67
C SER A 11 -29.07 -6.49 -1.11
N LYS A 12 -30.25 -6.90 -0.62
CA LYS A 12 -31.21 -5.97 0.03
C LYS A 12 -30.60 -5.22 1.21
N ILE A 13 -29.76 -5.89 2.00
CA ILE A 13 -29.09 -5.28 3.16
C ILE A 13 -28.11 -4.19 2.71
N LEU A 14 -27.37 -4.44 1.63
CA LEU A 14 -26.42 -3.48 1.09
C LEU A 14 -27.15 -2.28 0.49
N LEU A 15 -28.22 -2.52 -0.28
CA LEU A 15 -29.04 -1.44 -0.86
C LEU A 15 -29.64 -0.53 0.22
N ALA A 16 -30.24 -1.09 1.27
CA ALA A 16 -30.77 -0.31 2.39
C ALA A 16 -29.68 0.51 3.10
N ARG A 17 -28.47 -0.07 3.26
CA ARG A 17 -27.33 0.65 3.83
C ARG A 17 -26.86 1.79 2.92
N LEU A 18 -26.81 1.57 1.62
CA LEU A 18 -26.41 2.56 0.62
C LEU A 18 -27.40 3.73 0.59
N GLU A 19 -28.70 3.44 0.64
CA GLU A 19 -29.77 4.44 0.74
C GLU A 19 -29.62 5.30 2.01
N TYR A 20 -29.41 4.66 3.17
CA TYR A 20 -29.17 5.38 4.42
C TYR A 20 -27.93 6.28 4.37
N LEU A 21 -26.83 5.80 3.78
CA LEU A 21 -25.58 6.56 3.63
C LEU A 21 -25.73 7.75 2.68
N ARG A 22 -26.53 7.59 1.63
CA ARG A 22 -26.87 8.66 0.68
C ARG A 22 -27.68 9.74 1.37
N ASP A 23 -28.76 9.37 2.06
CA ASP A 23 -29.72 10.33 2.58
C ASP A 23 -29.20 11.05 3.84
N THR A 24 -28.51 10.32 4.73
CA THR A 24 -28.03 10.85 6.02
C THR A 24 -26.67 11.54 5.91
N PHE A 25 -25.74 10.96 5.14
CA PHE A 25 -24.34 11.41 5.08
C PHE A 25 -23.93 11.97 3.73
N GLN A 26 -24.83 12.01 2.74
CA GLN A 26 -24.55 12.49 1.38
C GLN A 26 -23.39 11.73 0.71
N ILE A 27 -23.19 10.46 1.07
CA ILE A 27 -22.16 9.61 0.49
C ILE A 27 -22.72 8.91 -0.75
N LYS A 28 -22.04 9.07 -1.88
CA LYS A 28 -22.42 8.39 -3.13
C LYS A 28 -22.18 6.89 -3.01
N GLU A 29 -23.09 6.11 -3.57
CA GLU A 29 -23.03 4.65 -3.53
C GLU A 29 -21.72 4.09 -4.11
N GLY A 30 -21.29 4.65 -5.25
CA GLY A 30 -20.05 4.25 -5.92
C GLY A 30 -18.79 4.51 -5.09
N ASP A 31 -18.78 5.56 -4.27
CA ASP A 31 -17.65 5.90 -3.39
C ASP A 31 -17.55 4.91 -2.24
N PHE A 32 -18.69 4.54 -1.63
CA PHE A 32 -18.74 3.54 -0.58
C PHE A 32 -18.30 2.15 -1.09
N LEU A 33 -18.84 1.71 -2.23
CA LEU A 33 -18.50 0.40 -2.82
C LEU A 33 -17.01 0.32 -3.17
N THR A 34 -16.45 1.40 -3.73
CA THR A 34 -15.03 1.46 -4.07
C THR A 34 -14.16 1.49 -2.81
N PHE A 35 -14.56 2.25 -1.80
CA PHE A 35 -13.86 2.31 -0.52
C PHE A 35 -13.82 0.94 0.17
N ASP A 36 -14.96 0.25 0.28
CA ASP A 36 -15.03 -1.03 1.00
C ASP A 36 -14.19 -2.12 0.29
N ALA A 37 -14.30 -2.20 -1.04
CA ALA A 37 -13.51 -3.14 -1.82
C ALA A 37 -12.01 -2.88 -1.68
N LEU A 38 -11.59 -1.61 -1.74
CA LEU A 38 -10.18 -1.26 -1.61
C LEU A 38 -9.64 -1.42 -0.20
N ARG A 39 -10.47 -1.21 0.82
CA ARG A 39 -10.13 -1.49 2.21
C ARG A 39 -9.83 -2.97 2.42
N GLN A 40 -10.67 -3.87 1.91
CA GLN A 40 -10.42 -5.31 1.96
C GLN A 40 -9.18 -5.72 1.16
N ALA A 41 -9.05 -5.20 -0.05
CA ALA A 41 -7.89 -5.37 -0.91
C ALA A 41 -6.58 -4.99 -0.18
N ALA A 42 -6.52 -3.77 0.36
CA ALA A 42 -5.36 -3.27 1.09
C ALA A 42 -5.10 -4.06 2.38
N GLN A 43 -6.14 -4.53 3.08
CA GLN A 43 -5.99 -5.36 4.27
C GLN A 43 -5.29 -6.69 3.94
N CYS A 44 -5.63 -7.34 2.83
CA CYS A 44 -4.98 -8.57 2.40
C CYS A 44 -3.52 -8.30 2.00
N VAL A 45 -3.28 -7.25 1.23
CA VAL A 45 -1.94 -6.87 0.76
C VAL A 45 -1.03 -6.45 1.92
N GLY A 46 -1.56 -5.76 2.92
CA GLY A 46 -0.83 -5.34 4.11
C GLY A 46 -0.34 -6.49 5.00
N ARG A 47 -0.79 -7.74 4.77
CA ARG A 47 -0.28 -8.91 5.49
C ARG A 47 1.06 -9.43 4.97
N VAL A 48 1.49 -8.98 3.79
CA VAL A 48 2.70 -9.47 3.12
C VAL A 48 3.98 -9.02 3.85
N ILE A 49 3.98 -7.87 4.51
CA ILE A 49 5.14 -7.33 5.23
C ILE A 49 4.81 -7.26 6.72
N ARG A 50 5.66 -7.83 7.58
CA ARG A 50 5.47 -7.83 9.04
C ARG A 50 6.60 -7.12 9.78
N SER A 51 7.83 -7.29 9.31
CA SER A 51 9.04 -6.69 9.88
C SER A 51 9.78 -5.83 8.86
N LYS A 52 10.75 -5.03 9.32
CA LYS A 52 11.63 -4.23 8.44
C LYS A 52 12.64 -5.08 7.66
N ALA A 53 12.91 -6.29 8.12
CA ALA A 53 13.76 -7.25 7.41
C ALA A 53 12.97 -8.04 6.36
N ASP A 54 11.64 -8.01 6.40
CA ASP A 54 10.81 -8.70 5.44
C ASP A 54 10.71 -7.87 4.16
N TYR A 55 10.87 -8.54 3.03
CA TYR A 55 10.52 -7.99 1.72
C TYR A 55 9.40 -8.82 1.11
N GLY A 56 8.57 -8.17 0.31
CA GLY A 56 7.48 -8.83 -0.37
C GLY A 56 7.04 -8.05 -1.59
N MET A 57 6.49 -8.78 -2.54
CA MET A 57 5.99 -8.21 -3.79
C MET A 57 4.46 -8.23 -3.77
N MET A 58 3.86 -7.07 -3.99
CA MET A 58 2.42 -6.87 -3.98
C MET A 58 1.95 -6.60 -5.41
N ILE A 59 1.20 -7.52 -6.01
CA ILE A 59 0.71 -7.40 -7.39
C ILE A 59 -0.79 -7.14 -7.38
N PHE A 60 -1.22 -6.07 -8.05
CA PHE A 60 -2.63 -5.76 -8.32
C PHE A 60 -2.98 -6.14 -9.76
N ALA A 61 -3.58 -7.31 -9.94
CA ALA A 61 -3.86 -7.88 -11.26
C ALA A 61 -5.25 -7.48 -11.78
N ASP A 62 -5.49 -6.17 -11.92
CA ASP A 62 -6.70 -5.62 -12.54
C ASP A 62 -6.48 -4.17 -13.00
N LYS A 63 -6.88 -3.85 -14.24
CA LYS A 63 -6.75 -2.50 -14.83
C LYS A 63 -7.47 -1.44 -14.02
N ARG A 64 -8.53 -1.79 -13.28
CA ARG A 64 -9.32 -0.86 -12.46
C ARG A 64 -8.48 -0.18 -11.39
N TYR A 65 -7.42 -0.82 -10.87
CA TYR A 65 -6.53 -0.19 -9.89
C TYR A 65 -5.72 0.99 -10.46
N SER A 66 -5.53 1.06 -11.79
CA SER A 66 -4.86 2.19 -12.44
C SER A 66 -5.71 3.46 -12.43
N ARG A 67 -7.03 3.36 -12.23
CA ARG A 67 -7.90 4.54 -12.26
C ARG A 67 -7.71 5.37 -11.00
N HIS A 68 -7.76 6.69 -11.14
CA HIS A 68 -7.52 7.62 -10.03
C HIS A 68 -8.51 7.43 -8.85
N ASP A 69 -9.79 7.15 -9.15
CA ASP A 69 -10.84 6.90 -8.15
C ASP A 69 -10.50 5.75 -7.20
N LYS A 70 -9.74 4.77 -7.69
CA LYS A 70 -9.32 3.60 -6.92
C LYS A 70 -7.93 3.76 -6.35
N ARG A 71 -6.99 4.24 -7.16
CA ARG A 71 -5.60 4.45 -6.73
C ARG A 71 -5.52 5.38 -5.52
N SER A 72 -6.23 6.50 -5.54
CA SER A 72 -6.24 7.50 -4.45
C SER A 72 -6.77 6.97 -3.11
N LYS A 73 -7.50 5.84 -3.12
CA LYS A 73 -8.08 5.23 -1.91
C LYS A 73 -7.18 4.14 -1.32
N LEU A 74 -6.07 3.79 -1.97
CA LEU A 74 -5.06 2.92 -1.38
C LEU A 74 -4.30 3.66 -0.26
N PRO A 75 -3.82 2.95 0.78
CA PRO A 75 -3.00 3.56 1.82
C PRO A 75 -1.76 4.28 1.26
N SER A 76 -1.41 5.41 1.87
CA SER A 76 -0.27 6.26 1.44
C SER A 76 1.06 5.51 1.37
N TRP A 77 1.30 4.58 2.30
CA TRP A 77 2.52 3.76 2.31
C TRP A 77 2.62 2.80 1.12
N ILE A 78 1.50 2.35 0.53
CA ILE A 78 1.51 1.57 -0.71
C ILE A 78 1.78 2.52 -1.89
N LEU A 79 1.11 3.67 -1.89
CA LEU A 79 1.21 4.67 -2.95
C LEU A 79 2.63 5.24 -3.09
N SER A 80 3.34 5.45 -1.98
CA SER A 80 4.72 5.93 -2.01
C SER A 80 5.69 4.95 -2.69
N HIS A 81 5.35 3.66 -2.74
CA HIS A 81 6.15 2.62 -3.39
C HIS A 81 5.62 2.24 -4.77
N LEU A 82 4.41 2.70 -5.15
CA LEU A 82 3.79 2.45 -6.44
C LEU A 82 4.19 3.54 -7.45
N ARG A 83 5.37 3.37 -8.04
CA ARG A 83 5.89 4.28 -9.09
C ARG A 83 5.05 4.20 -10.36
N ASP A 84 4.95 5.31 -11.10
CA ASP A 84 4.17 5.36 -12.35
C ASP A 84 4.68 4.37 -13.42
N VAL A 85 5.99 4.06 -13.43
CA VAL A 85 6.59 3.05 -14.31
C VAL A 85 5.99 1.64 -14.08
N ASN A 86 5.50 1.38 -12.87
CA ASN A 86 4.95 0.07 -12.48
C ASN A 86 3.42 -0.01 -12.68
N LEU A 87 2.82 0.94 -13.38
CA LEU A 87 1.39 0.96 -13.68
C LEU A 87 1.13 0.35 -15.06
N ASN A 88 0.00 -0.36 -15.20
CA ASN A 88 -0.43 -0.98 -16.46
C ASN A 88 0.64 -1.87 -17.13
N LEU A 89 1.39 -2.61 -16.32
CA LEU A 89 2.39 -3.55 -16.81
C LEU A 89 1.74 -4.74 -17.53
N SER A 90 2.40 -5.23 -18.58
CA SER A 90 2.12 -6.54 -19.14
C SER A 90 2.64 -7.65 -18.21
N THR A 91 2.15 -8.88 -18.38
CA THR A 91 2.59 -10.02 -17.58
C THR A 91 4.10 -10.27 -17.72
N ASP A 92 4.67 -10.11 -18.92
CA ASP A 92 6.09 -10.31 -19.17
C ASP A 92 6.96 -9.25 -18.50
N MET A 93 6.56 -7.97 -18.54
CA MET A 93 7.25 -6.90 -17.82
C MET A 93 7.17 -7.10 -16.31
N ALA A 94 6.00 -7.51 -15.80
CA ALA A 94 5.83 -7.81 -14.39
C ALA A 94 6.77 -8.95 -13.94
N LEU A 95 6.94 -10.00 -14.76
CA LEU A 95 7.89 -11.08 -14.48
C LEU A 95 9.34 -10.60 -14.47
N HIS A 96 9.71 -9.71 -15.39
CA HIS A 96 11.06 -9.14 -15.43
C HIS A 96 11.36 -8.35 -14.15
N ILE A 97 10.47 -7.43 -13.79
CA ILE A 97 10.58 -6.61 -12.57
C ILE A 97 10.61 -7.49 -11.32
N ALA A 98 9.77 -8.52 -11.26
CA ALA A 98 9.72 -9.45 -10.14
C ALA A 98 11.06 -10.18 -9.92
N LYS A 99 11.67 -10.68 -11.00
CA LYS A 99 12.97 -11.38 -10.93
C LYS A 99 14.07 -10.44 -10.45
N GLU A 100 14.09 -9.20 -10.96
CA GLU A 100 15.07 -8.20 -10.56
C GLU A 100 14.91 -7.82 -9.08
N PHE A 101 13.67 -7.55 -8.66
CA PHE A 101 13.34 -7.21 -7.27
C PHE A 101 13.79 -8.31 -6.30
N LEU A 102 13.39 -9.56 -6.55
CA LEU A 102 13.72 -10.68 -5.66
C LEU A 102 15.24 -10.93 -5.58
N ARG A 103 15.99 -10.77 -6.67
CA ARG A 103 17.46 -10.91 -6.66
C ARG A 103 18.16 -9.81 -5.86
N LYS A 104 17.67 -8.57 -5.96
CA LYS A 104 18.21 -7.42 -5.21
C LYS A 104 17.90 -7.53 -3.72
N MET A 105 16.68 -7.94 -3.36
CA MET A 105 16.24 -8.01 -1.97
C MET A 105 16.75 -9.25 -1.22
N ALA A 106 17.14 -10.32 -1.94
CA ALA A 106 17.70 -11.54 -1.34
C ALA A 106 19.16 -11.39 -0.87
N GLN A 107 19.79 -10.22 -1.05
CA GLN A 107 21.14 -9.97 -0.54
C GLN A 107 21.13 -9.93 1.00
N PRO A 108 22.26 -10.25 1.67
CA PRO A 108 22.33 -10.24 3.13
C PRO A 108 21.91 -8.88 3.70
N TYR A 109 20.93 -8.88 4.61
CA TYR A 109 20.44 -7.66 5.26
C TYR A 109 21.30 -7.33 6.48
N GLU A 110 22.16 -6.33 6.36
CA GLU A 110 22.86 -5.77 7.51
C GLU A 110 21.91 -4.88 8.31
N LYS A 111 21.65 -5.26 9.57
CA LYS A 111 20.80 -4.49 10.50
C LYS A 111 21.35 -3.09 10.80
N ILE A 112 22.67 -2.94 10.64
CA ILE A 112 23.40 -1.69 10.73
C ILE A 112 23.47 -1.17 9.29
N GLY A 113 22.41 -0.49 8.84
CA GLY A 113 22.23 -0.19 7.41
C GLY A 113 23.48 0.44 6.79
N GLY A 114 24.01 -0.16 5.72
CA GLY A 114 25.21 0.30 4.99
C GLY A 114 25.06 1.63 4.23
N SER A 115 24.06 2.45 4.56
CA SER A 115 23.82 3.75 3.95
C SER A 115 23.04 4.66 4.89
N GLY A 116 23.69 5.13 5.96
CA GLY A 116 23.36 6.37 6.70
C GLY A 116 21.99 6.48 7.39
N ARG A 117 21.00 5.65 7.04
CA ARG A 117 19.66 5.62 7.59
C ARG A 117 19.49 4.34 8.38
N LYS A 118 19.79 4.42 9.68
CA LYS A 118 19.40 3.39 10.61
C LYS A 118 17.86 3.32 10.61
N THR A 119 17.32 2.15 10.26
CA THR A 119 15.86 1.92 10.29
C THR A 119 15.34 1.71 11.71
N LEU A 120 16.23 1.32 12.62
CA LEU A 120 15.98 1.14 14.05
C LEU A 120 16.81 2.15 14.83
N LEU A 121 16.21 2.78 15.83
CA LEU A 121 16.88 3.75 16.71
C LEU A 121 17.34 3.01 17.97
N SER A 122 18.60 3.21 18.38
CA SER A 122 19.08 2.81 19.71
C SER A 122 18.85 3.92 20.73
N GLU A 123 19.01 3.59 22.02
CA GLU A 123 18.94 4.57 23.12
C GLU A 123 19.96 5.70 22.93
N GLU A 124 21.19 5.36 22.55
CA GLU A 124 22.24 6.33 22.21
C GLU A 124 21.89 7.24 21.02
N ASP A 125 21.09 6.76 20.06
CA ASP A 125 20.63 7.57 18.93
C ASP A 125 19.56 8.60 19.39
N LEU A 126 18.75 8.25 20.41
CA LEU A 126 17.74 9.15 20.97
C LEU A 126 18.37 10.25 21.83
N GLU A 127 19.39 9.93 22.61
CA GLU A 127 20.13 10.92 23.41
C GLU A 127 20.78 11.99 22.52
N LYS A 128 21.36 11.58 21.39
CA LYS A 128 21.94 12.50 20.40
C LYS A 128 20.90 13.37 19.68
N MET A 129 19.68 12.87 19.49
CA MET A 129 18.56 13.68 18.97
C MET A 129 18.02 14.69 19.98
N GLY A 130 18.18 14.42 21.28
CA GLY A 130 17.80 15.35 22.35
C GLY A 130 18.71 16.58 22.41
N ASP A 131 20.00 16.40 22.14
CA ASP A 131 21.01 17.48 22.17
C ASP A 131 21.19 18.21 20.82
N GLY A 132 20.88 17.55 19.70
CA GLY A 132 20.96 18.13 18.35
C GLY A 132 19.59 18.57 17.84
N GLY A 133 19.39 19.88 17.69
CA GLY A 133 18.17 20.47 17.15
C GLY A 133 17.62 19.76 15.91
N MET A 134 16.30 19.62 15.89
CA MET A 134 15.42 18.74 15.10
C MET A 134 15.44 18.86 13.56
N ASP A 135 16.57 19.19 12.92
CA ASP A 135 16.57 19.67 11.51
C ASP A 135 17.35 18.84 10.49
N GLU A 136 17.89 17.65 10.82
CA GLU A 136 18.81 16.94 9.91
C GLU A 136 18.38 15.55 9.39
N MET A 137 17.10 15.15 9.48
CA MET A 137 16.68 13.83 8.97
C MET A 137 15.41 13.77 8.10
N LEU A 138 14.89 14.91 7.65
CA LEU A 138 13.71 14.97 6.78
C LEU A 138 14.01 15.29 5.30
N TYR A 139 15.06 14.70 4.70
CA TYR A 139 15.18 14.53 3.24
C TYR A 139 15.91 13.25 2.87
#